data_AF-A0A9Q9DNX9-F1
#
_entry.id   AF-A0A9Q9DNX9-F1
#
_cell.length_a   1.000
_cell.length_b   1.000
_cell.length_c   1.000
_cell.angle_alpha   90.00
_cell.angle_beta   90.00
_cell.angle_gamma   90.00
#
_symmetry.space_group_name_H-M   'P 1'
#
loop_
_entity.id
_entity.type
_entity.pdbx_description
1 polymer ?
#
loop_
_entity_poly.entity_id
_entity_poly.type
_entity_poly.pdbx_seq_one_letter_code
_entity_poly.pdbx_strand_id
1 'polypeptide(L)'
;MQITSLLATLLLAAPAIIIAAPVANDNAVSVVTGAFARDNPTCNPVFSKDAKVKAEQQKQLQLMKDLTKEYHAAEKKCPSNAITTFTKKGGDKNAKEALKKKCIDGYTECAQKREQANKACVAAGGKSDEGHKQAVQFCKAKANEWRARKLQ
;
A
#
# COMPACT_ATOMS: atom_id res chain seq x y z
N MET A 1 16.55 -44.14 45.30
CA MET A 1 16.68 -43.20 44.16
C MET A 1 15.77 -42.01 44.40
N GLN A 2 16.39 -40.83 44.49
CA GLN A 2 15.90 -39.47 44.14
C GLN A 2 14.78 -39.45 43.07
N ILE A 3 13.81 -38.53 42.94
CA ILE A 3 13.56 -37.14 43.41
C ILE A 3 12.06 -36.82 43.17
N THR A 4 11.58 -35.83 43.90
CA THR A 4 10.31 -35.07 43.89
C THR A 4 9.66 -34.67 42.55
N SER A 5 8.33 -34.50 42.57
CA SER A 5 7.55 -33.49 41.81
C SER A 5 6.22 -33.28 42.55
N LEU A 6 6.05 -32.31 43.46
CA LEU A 6 5.84 -30.86 43.29
C LEU A 6 4.78 -30.47 42.24
N LEU A 7 3.64 -29.97 42.77
CA LEU A 7 2.87 -28.78 42.34
C LEU A 7 2.18 -28.84 40.96
N ALA A 8 1.04 -28.21 40.70
CA ALA A 8 0.06 -27.51 41.50
C ALA A 8 -1.20 -27.36 40.62
N THR A 9 -2.35 -27.29 41.30
CA THR A 9 -3.65 -26.81 40.83
C THR A 9 -3.59 -25.74 39.74
N LEU A 10 -4.05 -26.09 38.52
CA LEU A 10 -4.46 -25.09 37.52
C LEU A 10 -5.85 -24.54 37.91
N LEU A 11 -5.87 -23.32 38.42
CA LEU A 11 -7.07 -22.49 38.51
C LEU A 11 -7.56 -22.17 37.10
N LEU A 12 -8.80 -22.56 36.79
CA LEU A 12 -9.53 -22.05 35.64
C LEU A 12 -9.87 -20.57 35.86
N ALA A 13 -9.12 -19.68 35.20
CA ALA A 13 -9.54 -18.30 35.00
C ALA A 13 -9.94 -18.14 33.53
N ALA A 14 -11.24 -17.91 33.32
CA ALA A 14 -11.81 -17.61 32.02
C ALA A 14 -11.12 -16.39 31.38
N PRO A 15 -10.76 -16.41 30.09
CA PRO A 15 -10.37 -15.18 29.41
C PRO A 15 -11.64 -14.34 29.23
N ALA A 16 -11.79 -13.30 30.04
CA ALA A 16 -12.64 -12.18 29.72
C ALA A 16 -12.20 -11.65 28.34
N ILE A 17 -13.06 -11.83 27.34
CA ILE A 17 -12.89 -11.22 26.02
C ILE A 17 -13.10 -9.71 26.22
N ILE A 18 -12.04 -9.01 26.57
CA ILE A 18 -11.98 -7.56 26.44
C ILE A 18 -11.91 -7.32 24.93
N ILE A 19 -13.05 -6.95 24.34
CA ILE A 19 -13.12 -6.36 23.01
C ILE A 19 -12.46 -4.98 23.15
N ALA A 20 -11.13 -4.96 23.14
CA ALA A 20 -10.38 -3.76 22.85
C ALA A 20 -10.65 -3.47 21.38
N ALA A 21 -11.63 -2.59 21.12
CA ALA A 21 -11.68 -1.87 19.86
C ALA A 21 -10.26 -1.36 19.59
N PRO A 22 -9.66 -1.58 18.41
CA PRO A 22 -8.34 -1.06 18.12
C PRO A 22 -8.44 0.45 18.21
N VAL A 23 -7.96 1.01 19.31
CA VAL A 23 -7.65 2.42 19.43
C VAL A 23 -6.70 2.70 18.28
N ALA A 24 -7.16 3.54 17.36
CA ALA A 24 -6.38 4.03 16.24
C ALA A 24 -5.12 4.67 16.84
N ASN A 25 -4.03 3.89 16.87
CA ASN A 25 -2.74 4.38 17.26
C ASN A 25 -2.25 5.23 16.07
N ASP A 26 -2.25 6.55 16.24
CA ASP A 26 -1.76 7.55 15.27
C ASP A 26 -0.26 7.38 14.92
N ASN A 27 0.39 6.29 15.38
CA ASN A 27 1.75 5.89 15.04
C ASN A 27 1.85 4.78 13.97
N ALA A 28 0.76 4.43 13.27
CA ALA A 28 0.77 3.44 12.18
C ALA A 28 1.49 3.90 10.89
N VAL A 29 2.27 4.98 10.92
CA VAL A 29 3.11 5.44 9.80
C VAL A 29 4.53 4.83 9.84
N SER A 30 4.85 3.98 10.83
CA SER A 30 6.23 3.48 11.02
C SER A 30 6.47 1.99 10.74
N VAL A 31 5.46 1.20 10.32
CA VAL A 31 5.63 -0.25 10.09
C VAL A 31 5.52 -0.65 8.61
N VAL A 32 5.37 0.32 7.69
CA VAL A 32 5.38 0.02 6.24
C VAL A 32 6.79 0.15 5.65
N THR A 33 7.76 0.71 6.37
CA THR A 33 9.16 0.82 5.93
C THR A 33 9.80 -0.55 5.64
N GLY A 34 9.40 -1.61 6.36
CA GLY A 34 9.88 -2.97 6.09
C GLY A 34 9.29 -3.64 4.84
N ALA A 35 8.09 -3.23 4.40
CA ALA A 35 7.47 -3.71 3.17
C ALA A 35 7.93 -2.92 1.93
N PHE A 36 8.38 -1.68 2.12
CA PHE A 36 8.99 -0.85 1.07
C PHE A 36 10.47 -1.16 0.81
N ALA A 37 11.14 -1.92 1.67
CA ALA A 37 12.54 -2.31 1.49
C ALA A 37 12.76 -3.36 0.38
N ARG A 38 11.70 -3.92 -0.22
CA ARG A 38 11.80 -4.46 -1.59
C ARG A 38 11.67 -3.28 -2.54
N ASP A 39 12.76 -2.51 -2.62
CA ASP A 39 12.93 -1.38 -3.53
C ASP A 39 12.49 -1.80 -4.93
N ASN A 40 11.28 -1.36 -5.29
CA ASN A 40 10.65 -1.55 -6.58
C ASN A 40 10.40 -3.03 -6.97
N PRO A 41 9.16 -3.54 -6.93
CA PRO A 41 8.85 -4.86 -7.47
C PRO A 41 9.38 -4.94 -8.91
N THR A 42 10.46 -5.69 -9.10
CA THR A 42 11.23 -5.62 -10.35
C THR A 42 10.58 -6.56 -11.35
N CYS A 43 10.05 -5.99 -12.43
CA CYS A 43 9.62 -6.78 -13.55
C CYS A 43 10.84 -7.40 -14.23
N ASN A 44 11.02 -8.71 -14.09
CA ASN A 44 12.10 -9.47 -14.71
C ASN A 44 11.55 -10.37 -15.83
N PRO A 45 11.22 -9.80 -17.00
CA PRO A 45 10.68 -10.58 -18.11
C PRO A 45 11.76 -11.48 -18.72
N VAL A 46 11.39 -12.73 -19.02
CA VAL A 46 12.19 -13.61 -19.88
C VAL A 46 11.73 -13.40 -21.33
N PHE A 47 12.62 -12.83 -22.15
CA PHE A 47 12.29 -12.55 -23.54
C PHE A 47 12.27 -13.80 -24.42
N SER A 48 11.27 -13.89 -25.29
CA SER A 48 11.18 -14.92 -26.31
C SER A 48 12.30 -14.81 -27.34
N LYS A 49 12.68 -15.96 -27.91
CA LYS A 49 13.55 -16.03 -29.09
C LYS A 49 12.81 -15.70 -30.39
N ASP A 50 11.48 -15.83 -30.39
CA ASP A 50 10.64 -15.39 -31.51
C ASP A 50 10.62 -13.86 -31.59
N ALA A 51 10.96 -13.31 -32.76
CA ALA A 51 11.12 -11.87 -32.95
C ALA A 51 9.82 -11.09 -32.77
N LYS A 52 8.68 -11.65 -33.19
CA LYS A 52 7.36 -11.00 -33.06
C LYS A 52 6.92 -10.97 -31.60
N VAL A 53 7.07 -12.10 -30.90
CA VAL A 53 6.78 -12.19 -29.46
C VAL A 53 7.69 -11.26 -28.67
N LYS A 54 8.99 -11.23 -28.98
CA LYS A 54 9.95 -10.33 -28.33
C LYS A 54 9.59 -8.86 -28.51
N ALA A 55 9.18 -8.46 -29.72
CA ALA A 55 8.76 -7.08 -29.99
C ALA A 55 7.53 -6.68 -29.16
N GLU A 56 6.56 -7.59 -29.00
CA GLU A 56 5.40 -7.34 -28.16
C GLU A 56 5.77 -7.26 -26.67
N GLN A 57 6.61 -8.18 -26.18
CA GLN A 57 7.12 -8.13 -24.81
C GLN A 57 7.85 -6.80 -24.51
N GLN A 58 8.61 -6.26 -25.47
CA GLN A 58 9.27 -4.97 -25.33
C GLN A 58 8.29 -3.81 -25.24
N LYS A 59 7.20 -3.82 -26.03
CA LYS A 59 6.13 -2.81 -25.93
C LYS A 59 5.45 -2.86 -24.56
N GLN A 60 5.16 -4.06 -24.05
CA GLN A 60 4.55 -4.24 -22.73
C GLN A 60 5.49 -3.78 -21.61
N LEU A 61 6.79 -4.06 -21.73
CA LEU A 61 7.78 -3.54 -20.78
C LEU A 61 7.86 -2.01 -20.82
N GLN A 62 7.76 -1.40 -22.01
CA GLN A 62 7.75 0.05 -22.14
C GLN A 62 6.49 0.66 -21.53
N LEU A 63 5.31 0.07 -21.80
CA LEU A 63 4.05 0.46 -21.18
C LEU A 63 4.13 0.40 -19.65
N MET A 64 4.74 -0.65 -19.08
CA MET A 64 4.95 -0.77 -17.64
C MET A 64 5.82 0.38 -17.08
N LYS A 65 6.90 0.77 -17.78
CA LYS A 65 7.76 1.89 -17.39
C LYS A 65 7.02 3.23 -17.44
N ASP A 66 6.15 3.43 -18.41
CA ASP A 66 5.38 4.66 -18.54
C ASP A 66 4.29 4.75 -17.45
N LEU A 67 3.59 3.64 -17.20
CA LEU A 67 2.66 3.51 -16.07
C LEU A 67 3.37 3.69 -14.72
N THR A 68 4.65 3.32 -14.63
CA THR A 68 5.47 3.55 -13.43
C THR A 68 5.67 5.03 -13.14
N LYS A 69 5.96 5.82 -14.16
CA LYS A 69 6.04 7.28 -14.02
C LYS A 69 4.68 7.85 -13.63
N GLU A 70 3.61 7.36 -14.24
CA GLU A 70 2.24 7.82 -13.97
C GLU A 70 1.78 7.54 -12.55
N TYR A 71 2.00 6.33 -12.01
CA TYR A 71 1.59 6.07 -10.63
C TYR A 71 2.40 6.89 -9.61
N HIS A 72 3.68 7.16 -9.87
CA HIS A 72 4.49 8.03 -9.00
C HIS A 72 4.04 9.49 -9.08
N ALA A 73 3.63 9.95 -10.27
CA ALA A 73 3.02 11.27 -10.42
C ALA A 73 1.66 11.34 -9.68
N ALA A 74 0.86 10.27 -9.73
CA ALA A 74 -0.40 10.17 -9.01
C ALA A 74 -0.22 10.20 -7.48
N GLU A 75 0.76 9.47 -6.94
CA GLU A 75 1.12 9.51 -5.52
C GLU A 75 1.48 10.93 -5.06
N LYS A 76 2.24 11.68 -5.89
CA LYS A 76 2.64 13.07 -5.60
C LYS A 76 1.50 14.08 -5.65
N LYS A 77 0.30 13.72 -6.14
CA LYS A 77 -0.86 14.62 -6.08
C LYS A 77 -1.27 14.92 -4.63
N CYS A 78 -1.07 13.98 -3.72
CA CYS A 78 -1.23 14.23 -2.28
C CYS A 78 0.07 14.82 -1.72
N PRO A 79 0.11 16.11 -1.33
CA PRO A 79 1.34 16.73 -0.87
C PRO A 79 1.82 16.12 0.45
N SER A 80 3.14 16.13 0.69
CA SER A 80 3.73 15.53 1.91
C SER A 80 3.24 16.20 3.21
N ASN A 81 2.89 17.49 3.15
CA ASN A 81 2.32 18.26 4.26
C ASN A 81 0.78 18.18 4.33
N ALA A 82 0.13 17.30 3.56
CA ALA A 82 -1.33 17.23 3.48
C ALA A 82 -1.96 16.97 4.85
N ILE A 83 -1.37 16.09 5.67
CA ILE A 83 -1.89 15.78 7.01
C ILE A 83 -1.88 17.03 7.89
N THR A 84 -0.75 17.71 7.99
CA THR A 84 -0.60 18.93 8.78
C THR A 84 -1.57 20.03 8.32
N THR A 85 -1.76 20.18 7.01
CA THR A 85 -2.72 21.14 6.45
C THR A 85 -4.16 20.77 6.79
N PHE A 86 -4.51 19.49 6.68
CA PHE A 86 -5.87 19.00 6.92
C PHE A 86 -6.29 19.11 8.39
N THR A 87 -5.37 18.81 9.33
CA THR A 87 -5.65 18.83 10.78
C THR A 87 -5.52 20.21 11.42
N LYS A 88 -5.08 21.24 10.69
CA LYS A 88 -4.94 22.59 11.21
C LYS A 88 -6.30 23.14 11.72
N LYS A 89 -6.34 23.56 12.98
CA LYS A 89 -7.53 24.18 13.60
C LYS A 89 -7.86 25.51 12.92
N GLY A 90 -9.15 25.77 12.66
CA GLY A 90 -9.62 27.02 12.06
C GLY A 90 -9.23 27.23 10.58
N GLY A 91 -8.76 26.20 9.88
CA GLY A 91 -8.46 26.27 8.45
C GLY A 91 -9.71 26.31 7.56
N ASP A 92 -9.56 26.82 6.34
CA ASP A 92 -10.63 26.86 5.33
C ASP A 92 -11.17 25.45 5.03
N LYS A 93 -12.46 25.24 5.29
CA LYS A 93 -13.15 23.96 5.07
C LYS A 93 -13.13 23.53 3.60
N ASN A 94 -13.33 24.46 2.67
CA ASN A 94 -13.32 24.19 1.24
C ASN A 94 -11.91 23.77 0.78
N ALA A 95 -10.88 24.42 1.31
CA ALA A 95 -9.50 24.04 1.03
C ALA A 95 -9.17 22.63 1.59
N LYS A 96 -9.66 22.29 2.78
CA LYS A 96 -9.51 20.95 3.37
C LYS A 96 -10.27 19.89 2.57
N GLU A 97 -11.47 20.19 2.09
CA GLU A 97 -12.24 19.30 1.21
C GLU A 97 -11.54 19.05 -0.12
N ALA A 98 -11.06 20.12 -0.77
CA ALA A 98 -10.29 20.02 -2.00
C ALA A 98 -9.01 19.19 -1.80
N LEU A 99 -8.29 19.40 -0.70
CA LEU A 99 -7.12 18.60 -0.34
C LEU A 99 -7.47 17.13 -0.13
N LYS A 100 -8.53 16.83 0.63
CA LYS A 100 -9.02 15.47 0.85
C LYS A 100 -9.34 14.79 -0.48
N LYS A 101 -10.11 15.45 -1.35
CA LYS A 101 -10.44 14.95 -2.70
C LYS A 101 -9.17 14.68 -3.51
N LYS A 102 -8.24 15.64 -3.55
CA LYS A 102 -6.97 15.51 -4.28
C LYS A 102 -6.16 14.30 -3.84
N CYS A 103 -6.09 14.03 -2.53
CA CYS A 103 -5.40 12.86 -1.99
C CYS A 103 -6.13 11.55 -2.31
N ILE A 104 -7.46 11.51 -2.21
CA ILE A 104 -8.26 10.33 -2.57
C ILE A 104 -8.07 9.99 -4.06
N ASP A 105 -8.16 11.00 -4.92
CA ASP A 105 -8.03 10.85 -6.37
C ASP A 105 -6.61 10.38 -6.73
N GLY A 106 -5.58 11.02 -6.15
CA GLY A 106 -4.17 10.63 -6.37
C GLY A 106 -3.86 9.19 -5.97
N TYR A 107 -4.30 8.75 -4.78
CA TYR A 107 -4.07 7.37 -4.34
C TYR A 107 -4.94 6.34 -5.08
N THR A 108 -6.14 6.72 -5.53
CA THR A 108 -6.99 5.85 -6.36
C THR A 108 -6.35 5.63 -7.73
N GLU A 109 -5.87 6.69 -8.37
CA GLU A 109 -5.15 6.62 -9.64
C GLU A 109 -3.82 5.87 -9.50
N CYS A 110 -3.08 6.07 -8.40
CA CYS A 110 -1.91 5.26 -8.10
C CYS A 110 -2.23 3.76 -8.13
N ALA A 111 -3.29 3.33 -7.42
CA ALA A 111 -3.66 1.92 -7.37
C ALA A 111 -4.01 1.38 -8.76
N GLN A 112 -4.82 2.12 -9.54
CA GLN A 112 -5.19 1.75 -10.90
C GLN A 112 -3.97 1.61 -11.83
N LYS A 113 -3.05 2.58 -11.80
CA LYS A 113 -1.86 2.59 -12.65
C LYS A 113 -0.86 1.51 -12.24
N ARG A 114 -0.70 1.23 -10.94
CA ARG A 114 0.08 0.07 -10.46
C ARG A 114 -0.52 -1.25 -10.92
N GLU A 115 -1.85 -1.41 -10.86
CA GLU A 115 -2.51 -2.62 -11.39
C GLU A 115 -2.28 -2.80 -12.90
N GLN A 116 -2.35 -1.71 -13.68
CA GLN A 116 -2.04 -1.73 -15.10
C GLN A 116 -0.55 -2.06 -15.36
N ALA A 117 0.37 -1.49 -14.58
CA ALA A 117 1.80 -1.77 -14.68
C ALA A 117 2.10 -3.25 -14.38
N ASN A 118 1.44 -3.82 -13.37
CA ASN A 118 1.56 -5.23 -13.02
C ASN A 118 1.08 -6.13 -14.16
N LYS A 119 -0.05 -5.79 -14.80
CA LYS A 119 -0.56 -6.52 -15.98
C LYS A 119 0.41 -6.43 -17.16
N ALA A 120 0.94 -5.24 -17.44
CA ALA A 120 1.93 -5.02 -18.49
C ALA A 120 3.22 -5.81 -18.21
N CYS A 121 3.65 -5.92 -16.94
CA CYS A 121 4.77 -6.76 -16.56
C CYS A 121 4.54 -8.24 -16.89
N VAL A 122 3.37 -8.78 -16.54
CA VAL A 122 3.01 -10.17 -16.86
C VAL A 122 2.95 -10.38 -18.38
N ALA A 123 2.36 -9.43 -19.12
CA ALA A 123 2.31 -9.47 -20.58
C ALA A 123 3.71 -9.39 -21.23
N ALA A 124 4.66 -8.71 -20.58
CA ALA A 124 6.06 -8.70 -20.99
C ALA A 124 6.80 -10.03 -20.73
N GLY A 125 6.17 -10.99 -20.04
CA GLY A 125 6.78 -12.26 -19.63
C GLY A 125 7.43 -12.23 -18.24
N GLY A 126 7.15 -11.19 -17.45
CA GLY A 126 7.54 -11.09 -16.04
C GLY A 126 6.53 -11.74 -15.10
N LYS A 127 6.73 -11.56 -13.79
CA LYS A 127 5.82 -12.06 -12.74
C LYS A 127 5.35 -10.90 -11.85
N SER A 128 4.07 -10.92 -11.51
CA SER A 128 3.51 -10.09 -10.45
C SER A 128 3.57 -10.86 -9.13
N ASP A 129 4.56 -10.54 -8.31
CA ASP A 129 4.78 -11.15 -7.00
C ASP A 129 4.00 -10.44 -5.87
N GLU A 130 4.22 -10.88 -4.63
CA GLU A 130 3.53 -10.29 -3.48
C GLU A 130 3.89 -8.81 -3.26
N GLY A 131 5.10 -8.38 -3.63
CA GLY A 131 5.49 -6.96 -3.57
C GLY A 131 4.65 -6.10 -4.51
N HIS A 132 4.33 -6.61 -5.71
CA HIS A 132 3.44 -5.93 -6.65
C HIS A 132 2.02 -5.75 -6.08
N LYS A 133 1.50 -6.77 -5.38
CA LYS A 133 0.17 -6.72 -4.75
C LYS A 133 0.18 -5.76 -3.56
N GLN A 134 1.20 -5.83 -2.70
CA GLN A 134 1.35 -4.94 -1.56
C GLN A 134 1.43 -3.47 -1.99
N ALA A 135 2.13 -3.17 -3.08
CA ALA A 135 2.20 -1.81 -3.62
C ALA A 135 0.83 -1.27 -4.08
N VAL A 136 -0.01 -2.11 -4.69
CA VAL A 136 -1.40 -1.75 -5.03
C VAL A 136 -2.22 -1.53 -3.75
N GLN A 137 -2.09 -2.44 -2.79
CA GLN A 137 -2.82 -2.35 -1.51
C GLN A 137 -2.43 -1.13 -0.71
N PHE A 138 -1.17 -0.71 -0.73
CA PHE A 138 -0.72 0.52 -0.11
C PHE A 138 -1.49 1.74 -0.65
N CYS A 139 -1.58 1.89 -1.97
CA CYS A 139 -2.33 2.99 -2.57
C CYS A 139 -3.83 2.91 -2.26
N LYS A 140 -4.43 1.71 -2.27
CA LYS A 140 -5.83 1.52 -1.84
C LYS A 140 -6.06 1.89 -0.38
N ALA A 141 -5.18 1.46 0.52
CA ALA A 141 -5.23 1.76 1.94
C ALA A 141 -5.15 3.27 2.18
N LYS A 142 -4.21 3.96 1.52
CA LYS A 142 -4.09 5.43 1.63
C LYS A 142 -5.31 6.17 1.12
N ALA A 143 -5.89 5.75 -0.01
CA ALA A 143 -7.15 6.34 -0.48
C ALA A 143 -8.28 6.16 0.56
N ASN A 144 -8.37 4.99 1.19
CA ASN A 144 -9.39 4.71 2.21
C ASN A 144 -9.16 5.47 3.52
N GLU A 145 -7.90 5.57 3.98
CA GLU A 145 -7.52 6.44 5.10
C GLU A 145 -8.00 7.88 4.85
N TRP A 146 -7.74 8.42 3.65
CA TRP A 146 -8.20 9.74 3.29
C TRP A 146 -9.72 9.85 3.20
N ARG A 147 -10.44 8.86 2.68
CA ARG A 147 -11.91 8.84 2.68
C ARG A 147 -12.49 8.91 4.10
N ALA A 148 -11.90 8.18 5.04
CA ALA A 148 -12.35 8.09 6.43
C ALA A 148 -12.12 9.38 7.25
N ARG A 149 -11.20 10.26 6.82
CA ARG A 149 -10.92 11.52 7.53
C ARG A 149 -12.13 12.45 7.57
N LYS A 150 -12.48 12.93 8.75
CA LYS A 150 -13.54 13.93 8.96
C LYS A 150 -12.95 15.33 8.93
N LEU A 151 -13.66 16.27 8.33
CA LEU A 151 -13.31 17.68 8.40
C LEU A 151 -13.50 18.15 9.85
N GLN A 152 -12.46 18.75 10.40
CA GLN A 152 -12.48 19.43 11.71
C GLN A 152 -12.69 20.92 11.51
#